data_AF-A0A1C6LMJ5-F1
#
_entry.id   AF-A0A1C6LMJ5-F1
#
_cell.length_a   1.000
_cell.length_b   1.000
_cell.length_c   1.000
_cell.angle_alpha   90.00
_cell.angle_beta   90.00
_cell.angle_gamma   90.00
#
_symmetry.space_group_name_H-M   'P 1'
#
loop_
_entity.id
_entity.type
_entity.pdbx_description
1 polymer ?
#
loop_
_entity_poly.entity_id
_entity_poly.type
_entity_poly.pdbx_seq_one_letter_code
_entity_poly.pdbx_strand_id
1 'polypeptide(L)'
;MHAEGNAVVSALARLFGAANGGEALPLSGIRERASKELSQLASLVKEGLDARGITIPPAISLISCPGCQLIVQGDHPQREAIQALLADDQRIAKYFKEVEVLFEVVRAAENAGEVFPEDSCFHVGLTSAGAVAYFDDHRCTPTPA
;
A
#
# COMPACT_ATOMS: atom_id res chain seq x y z
N MET A 1 3.38 -3.16 -33.94
CA MET A 1 3.16 -3.36 -32.49
C MET A 1 4.43 -3.25 -31.63
N HIS A 2 5.64 -3.10 -32.18
CA HIS A 2 6.88 -3.03 -31.37
C HIS A 2 7.18 -1.66 -30.72
N ALA A 3 6.59 -0.56 -31.20
CA ALA A 3 6.91 0.79 -30.72
C ALA A 3 6.27 1.13 -29.36
N GLU A 4 5.04 0.69 -29.10
CA GLU A 4 4.35 0.94 -27.82
C GLU A 4 5.00 0.18 -26.65
N GLY A 5 5.35 -1.09 -26.85
CA GLY A 5 6.02 -1.89 -25.82
C GLY A 5 7.33 -1.27 -25.35
N ASN A 6 8.12 -0.73 -26.28
CA ASN A 6 9.42 -0.14 -25.95
C ASN A 6 9.28 1.22 -25.23
N ALA A 7 8.25 2.00 -25.55
CA ALA A 7 7.94 3.25 -24.86
C ALA A 7 7.47 3.01 -23.40
N VAL A 8 6.64 1.99 -23.19
CA VAL A 8 6.17 1.58 -21.85
C VAL A 8 7.34 1.10 -20.99
N VAL A 9 8.21 0.23 -21.53
CA VAL A 9 9.41 -0.25 -20.82
C VAL A 9 10.33 0.92 -20.46
N SER A 10 10.53 1.89 -21.35
CA SER A 10 11.34 3.08 -21.07
C SER A 10 10.73 3.97 -19.97
N ALA A 11 9.41 4.19 -19.98
CA ALA A 11 8.72 4.96 -18.96
C ALA A 11 8.79 4.29 -17.59
N LEU A 12 8.56 2.98 -17.53
CA LEU A 12 8.69 2.20 -16.31
C LEU A 12 10.15 2.16 -15.81
N ALA A 13 11.14 2.12 -16.72
CA ALA A 13 12.55 2.13 -16.32
C ALA A 13 12.97 3.46 -15.69
N ARG A 14 12.34 4.57 -16.08
CA ARG A 14 12.51 5.86 -15.38
C ARG A 14 11.86 5.87 -14.00
N LEU A 15 10.77 5.13 -13.82
CA LEU A 15 10.03 5.07 -12.55
C LEU A 15 10.69 4.12 -11.53
N PHE A 16 11.28 3.03 -12.00
CA PHE A 16 11.79 1.94 -11.16
C PHE A 16 13.31 1.73 -11.24
N GLY A 17 14.00 2.44 -12.13
CA GLY A 17 15.41 2.20 -12.45
C GLY A 17 15.58 1.25 -13.64
N ALA A 18 16.67 1.42 -14.38
CA ALA A 18 17.03 0.57 -15.50
C ALA A 18 17.99 -0.54 -15.05
N ALA A 19 17.84 -1.75 -15.58
CA ALA A 19 18.87 -2.77 -15.44
C ALA A 19 20.13 -2.35 -16.22
N ASN A 20 21.30 -2.56 -15.63
CA ASN A 20 22.59 -2.39 -16.33
C ASN A 20 22.69 -3.44 -17.45
N GLY A 21 22.23 -3.11 -18.66
CA GLY A 21 22.53 -3.86 -19.88
C GLY A 21 21.47 -4.82 -20.43
N GLY A 22 20.18 -4.71 -20.10
CA GLY A 22 19.18 -5.51 -20.84
C GLY A 22 17.71 -5.31 -20.43
N GLU A 23 16.87 -5.20 -21.46
CA GLU A 23 15.39 -5.11 -21.65
C GLU A 23 14.37 -5.25 -20.50
N ALA A 24 14.71 -5.66 -19.28
CA ALA A 24 13.76 -5.89 -18.19
C ALA A 24 13.93 -4.90 -17.02
N LEU A 25 12.80 -4.55 -16.39
CA LEU A 25 12.79 -3.77 -15.14
C LEU A 25 13.27 -4.65 -13.99
N PRO A 26 14.26 -4.23 -13.21
CA PRO A 26 14.70 -5.02 -12.07
C PRO A 26 13.63 -4.99 -10.97
N LEU A 27 13.18 -6.17 -10.53
CA LEU A 27 12.24 -6.30 -9.42
C LEU A 27 12.74 -5.62 -8.13
N SER A 28 14.06 -5.56 -7.93
CA SER A 28 14.66 -4.81 -6.82
C SER A 28 14.30 -3.32 -6.83
N GLY A 29 14.25 -2.69 -8.01
CA GLY A 29 13.87 -1.29 -8.14
C GLY A 29 12.40 -1.04 -7.83
N ILE A 30 11.52 -1.99 -8.18
CA ILE A 30 10.10 -1.96 -7.82
C ILE A 30 9.95 -2.13 -6.29
N ARG A 31 10.67 -3.06 -5.67
CA ARG A 31 10.67 -3.27 -4.20
C ARG A 31 11.18 -2.04 -3.45
N GLU A 32 12.25 -1.41 -3.92
CA GLU A 32 12.77 -0.16 -3.34
C GLU A 32 11.73 0.96 -3.43
N ARG A 33 11.07 1.10 -4.59
CA ARG A 33 9.98 2.07 -4.78
C ARG A 33 8.82 1.78 -3.84
N ALA A 34 8.35 0.53 -3.77
CA ALA A 34 7.27 0.10 -2.87
C ALA A 34 7.59 0.41 -1.40
N SER A 35 8.82 0.12 -0.96
CA SER A 35 9.27 0.38 0.41
C SER A 35 9.34 1.88 0.73
N LYS A 36 9.79 2.69 -0.24
CA LYS A 36 9.82 4.15 -0.12
C LYS A 36 8.41 4.71 0.00
N GLU A 37 7.48 4.30 -0.85
CA GLU A 37 6.10 4.78 -0.81
C GLU A 37 5.38 4.32 0.47
N LEU A 38 5.63 3.10 0.95
CA LEU A 38 5.13 2.63 2.25
C LEU A 38 5.63 3.52 3.40
N SER A 39 6.90 3.91 3.37
CA SER A 39 7.48 4.80 4.38
C SER A 39 6.89 6.21 4.32
N GLN A 40 6.57 6.72 3.13
CA GLN A 40 5.92 8.02 2.93
C GLN A 40 4.48 8.01 3.45
N LEU A 41 3.71 6.97 3.11
CA LEU A 41 2.37 6.75 3.65
C LEU A 41 2.40 6.70 5.18
N ALA A 42 3.31 5.91 5.75
CA ALA A 42 3.45 5.76 7.19
C ALA A 42 3.75 7.10 7.89
N SER A 43 4.65 7.90 7.31
CA SER A 43 4.99 9.23 7.82
C SER A 43 3.79 10.17 7.77
N LEU A 44 3.07 10.20 6.64
CA LEU A 44 1.88 11.03 6.47
C LEU A 44 0.78 10.67 7.46
N VAL A 45 0.48 9.39 7.65
CA VAL A 45 -0.52 8.96 8.64
C VAL A 45 -0.05 9.32 10.04
N LYS A 46 1.21 9.05 10.38
CA LYS A 46 1.77 9.37 11.69
C LYS A 46 1.69 10.86 12.03
N GLU A 47 2.02 11.74 11.10
CA GLU A 47 1.84 13.20 11.28
C GLU A 47 0.39 13.56 11.60
N GLY A 48 -0.57 12.93 10.91
CA GLY A 48 -2.00 13.12 11.15
C GLY A 48 -2.47 12.60 12.51
N LEU A 49 -1.90 11.48 12.98
CA LEU A 49 -2.16 10.89 14.30
C LEU A 49 -1.57 11.75 15.42
N ASP A 50 -0.31 12.18 15.28
CA ASP A 50 0.41 13.01 16.25
C ASP A 50 -0.31 14.35 16.45
N ALA A 51 -0.78 14.97 15.37
CA ALA A 51 -1.58 16.20 15.42
C ALA A 51 -2.91 16.06 16.20
N ARG A 52 -3.40 14.82 16.39
CA ARG A 52 -4.63 14.48 17.12
C ARG A 52 -4.35 13.85 18.49
N GLY A 53 -3.08 13.72 18.88
CA GLY A 53 -2.69 13.06 20.14
C GLY A 53 -3.03 11.57 20.17
N ILE A 54 -3.05 10.90 19.01
CA ILE A 54 -3.32 9.47 18.88
C ILE A 54 -2.00 8.72 18.88
N THR A 55 -1.86 7.72 19.75
CA THR A 55 -0.66 6.87 19.79
C THR A 55 -0.86 5.60 18.98
N ILE A 56 0.22 5.07 18.38
CA ILE A 56 0.15 3.88 17.53
C ILE A 56 -0.19 2.59 18.29
N PRO A 57 0.30 2.28 19.51
CA PRO A 57 -0.10 1.04 20.17
C PRO A 57 -1.56 1.11 20.65
N PRO A 58 -2.41 0.12 20.33
CA PRO A 58 -2.16 -1.13 19.57
C PRO A 58 -2.06 -0.92 18.05
N ALA A 59 -1.30 -1.75 17.33
CA ALA A 59 -1.08 -1.58 15.89
C ALA A 59 -2.35 -1.22 15.09
N ILE A 60 -2.23 -0.24 14.19
CA ILE A 60 -3.34 0.23 13.35
C ILE A 60 -3.23 -0.47 12.00
N SER A 61 -4.21 -1.30 11.64
CA SER A 61 -4.27 -1.92 10.32
C SER A 61 -5.18 -1.12 9.40
N LEU A 62 -4.64 -0.63 8.29
CA LEU A 62 -5.37 0.12 7.27
C LEU A 62 -5.73 -0.83 6.12
N ILE A 63 -6.99 -0.81 5.70
CA ILE A 63 -7.49 -1.60 4.55
C ILE A 63 -8.36 -0.76 3.63
N SER A 64 -8.32 -1.06 2.32
CA SER A 64 -9.23 -0.48 1.35
C SER A 64 -10.38 -1.45 1.08
N CYS A 65 -11.62 -1.03 1.35
CA CYS A 65 -12.81 -1.84 1.09
C CYS A 65 -13.43 -1.52 -0.29
N PRO A 66 -14.28 -2.42 -0.83
CA PRO A 66 -15.09 -2.13 -2.01
C PRO A 66 -15.88 -0.83 -1.81
N GLY A 67 -15.70 0.16 -2.70
CA GLY A 67 -16.24 1.52 -2.54
C GLY A 67 -15.19 2.61 -2.30
N CYS A 68 -13.90 2.28 -2.37
CA CYS A 68 -12.76 3.21 -2.27
C CYS A 68 -12.62 3.94 -0.93
N GLN A 69 -13.22 3.40 0.15
CA GLN A 69 -13.01 3.95 1.49
C GLN A 69 -11.88 3.21 2.20
N LEU A 70 -10.89 3.98 2.64
CA LEU A 70 -9.84 3.50 3.53
C LEU A 70 -10.39 3.44 4.95
N ILE A 71 -10.29 2.27 5.58
CA ILE A 71 -10.81 2.04 6.93
C ILE A 71 -9.76 1.45 7.86
N VAL A 72 -9.99 1.60 9.16
CA VAL A 72 -9.20 0.95 10.20
C VAL A 72 -9.81 -0.40 10.53
N GLN A 73 -9.00 -1.45 10.47
CA GLN A 73 -9.36 -2.79 10.94
C GLN A 73 -8.85 -3.00 12.37
N GLY A 74 -9.69 -3.63 13.21
CA GLY A 74 -9.39 -3.97 14.60
C GLY A 74 -9.97 -2.98 15.63
N ASP A 75 -9.62 -3.20 16.90
CA ASP A 75 -10.26 -2.58 18.06
C ASP A 75 -9.40 -1.47 18.69
N HIS A 76 -8.83 -0.58 17.86
CA HIS A 76 -8.07 0.55 18.39
C HIS A 76 -8.97 1.45 19.25
N PRO A 77 -8.58 1.83 20.49
CA PRO A 77 -9.42 2.65 21.37
C PRO A 77 -9.86 3.99 20.77
N GLN A 78 -9.05 4.52 19.86
CA GLN A 78 -9.30 5.77 19.12
C GLN A 78 -9.72 5.54 17.66
N ARG A 79 -10.30 4.38 17.33
CA ARG A 79 -10.70 3.99 15.96
C ARG A 79 -11.49 5.08 15.24
N GLU A 80 -12.48 5.68 15.88
CA GLU A 80 -13.31 6.72 15.24
C GLU A 80 -12.50 7.96 14.86
N ALA A 81 -11.59 8.40 15.73
CA ALA A 81 -10.73 9.55 15.47
C ALA A 81 -9.73 9.26 14.34
N ILE A 82 -9.21 8.03 14.27
CA ILE A 82 -8.38 7.58 13.15
C ILE A 82 -9.22 7.53 11.87
N GLN A 83 -10.42 6.97 11.92
CA GLN A 83 -11.30 6.89 10.75
C GLN A 83 -11.66 8.27 10.20
N ALA A 84 -11.87 9.26 11.07
CA ALA A 84 -12.07 10.65 10.69
C ALA A 84 -10.84 11.25 10.00
N LEU A 85 -9.64 11.01 10.53
CA LEU A 85 -8.38 11.39 9.87
C LEU A 85 -8.28 10.82 8.44
N LEU A 86 -8.59 9.53 8.27
CA LEU A 86 -8.52 8.87 6.95
C LEU A 86 -9.54 9.44 5.96
N ALA A 87 -10.71 9.87 6.43
CA ALA A 87 -11.74 10.49 5.59
C ALA A 87 -11.38 11.94 5.21
N ASP A 88 -10.77 12.69 6.14
CA ASP A 88 -10.42 14.11 5.95
C ASP A 88 -9.23 14.30 5.00
N ASP A 89 -8.22 13.42 5.06
CA ASP A 89 -7.00 13.56 4.26
C ASP A 89 -6.97 12.60 3.08
N GLN A 90 -7.51 13.07 1.95
CA GLN A 90 -7.54 12.34 0.67
C GLN A 90 -6.15 11.92 0.17
N ARG A 91 -5.07 12.57 0.64
CA ARG A 91 -3.70 12.15 0.29
C ARG A 91 -3.40 10.77 0.86
N ILE A 92 -3.89 10.45 2.05
CA ILE A 92 -3.67 9.15 2.68
C ILE A 92 -4.26 8.03 1.82
N ALA A 93 -5.52 8.18 1.39
CA ALA A 93 -6.17 7.20 0.52
C ALA A 93 -5.44 7.04 -0.82
N LYS A 94 -4.98 8.15 -1.41
CA LYS A 94 -4.16 8.13 -2.63
C LYS A 94 -2.85 7.35 -2.44
N TYR A 95 -2.06 7.69 -1.41
CA TYR A 95 -0.79 7.03 -1.13
C TYR A 95 -1.00 5.55 -0.78
N PHE A 96 -2.06 5.21 -0.05
CA PHE A 96 -2.42 3.82 0.21
C PHE A 96 -2.62 3.04 -1.09
N LYS A 97 -3.37 3.59 -2.05
CA LYS A 97 -3.60 2.92 -3.33
C LYS A 97 -2.33 2.81 -4.18
N GLU A 98 -1.46 3.80 -4.14
CA GLU A 98 -0.15 3.72 -4.82
C GLU A 98 0.71 2.60 -4.21
N VAL A 99 0.75 2.49 -2.89
CA VAL A 99 1.45 1.41 -2.18
C VAL A 99 0.83 0.05 -2.53
N GLU A 100 -0.49 -0.08 -2.48
CA GLU A 100 -1.21 -1.31 -2.84
C GLU A 100 -0.82 -1.81 -4.23
N VAL A 101 -0.90 -0.94 -5.25
CA VAL A 101 -0.55 -1.31 -6.63
C VAL A 101 0.92 -1.74 -6.74
N LEU A 102 1.84 -1.06 -6.06
CA LEU A 102 3.25 -1.44 -6.08
C LEU A 102 3.47 -2.83 -5.46
N PHE A 103 2.80 -3.13 -4.35
CA PHE A 103 2.88 -4.44 -3.71
C PHE A 103 2.16 -5.53 -4.51
N GLU A 104 1.09 -5.21 -5.23
CA GLU A 104 0.46 -6.13 -6.19
C GLU A 104 1.41 -6.51 -7.33
N VAL A 105 2.13 -5.52 -7.88
CA VAL A 105 3.14 -5.76 -8.93
C VAL A 105 4.28 -6.62 -8.38
N VAL A 106 4.78 -6.34 -7.18
CA VAL A 106 5.81 -7.16 -6.52
C VAL A 106 5.30 -8.59 -6.33
N ARG A 107 4.11 -8.76 -5.75
CA ARG A 107 3.51 -10.08 -5.51
C ARG A 107 3.32 -10.87 -6.80
N ALA A 108 2.81 -10.24 -7.86
CA ALA A 108 2.60 -10.89 -9.16
C ALA A 108 3.93 -11.30 -9.83
N ALA A 109 4.97 -10.46 -9.70
CA ALA A 109 6.29 -10.76 -10.27
C ALA A 109 7.02 -11.88 -9.51
N GLU A 110 6.86 -11.96 -8.19
CA GLU A 110 7.49 -12.99 -7.34
C GLU A 110 6.84 -14.36 -7.48
N ASN A 111 5.54 -14.40 -7.79
CA ASN A 111 4.73 -15.62 -7.85
C ASN A 111 4.19 -15.83 -9.27
N ALA A 112 5.06 -15.69 -10.27
CA ALA A 112 4.68 -15.78 -11.67
C ALA A 112 4.02 -17.14 -11.98
N GLY A 113 2.77 -17.11 -12.47
CA GLY A 113 1.98 -18.30 -12.76
C GLY A 113 0.97 -18.67 -11.67
N GLU A 114 0.97 -17.97 -10.53
CA GLU A 114 -0.04 -18.12 -9.50
C GLU A 114 -1.23 -17.17 -9.75
N VAL A 115 -2.43 -17.62 -9.38
CA VAL A 115 -3.65 -16.82 -9.40
C VAL A 115 -4.06 -16.56 -7.97
N PHE A 116 -4.06 -15.30 -7.56
CA PHE A 116 -4.48 -14.89 -6.23
C PHE A 116 -6.01 -14.80 -6.14
N PRO A 117 -6.60 -15.07 -4.97
CA PRO A 117 -8.03 -14.83 -4.75
C PRO A 117 -8.38 -13.36 -5.04
N GLU A 118 -9.48 -13.13 -5.76
CA GLU A 118 -9.98 -11.77 -6.04
C GLU A 118 -10.40 -11.02 -4.77
N ASP A 119 -10.67 -11.77 -3.68
CA ASP A 119 -11.02 -11.24 -2.38
C ASP A 119 -9.84 -11.11 -1.41
N SER A 120 -8.61 -11.30 -1.90
CA SER A 120 -7.39 -11.01 -1.14
C SER A 120 -7.29 -9.51 -0.86
N CYS A 121 -7.08 -9.17 0.40
CA CYS A 121 -7.06 -7.81 0.89
C CYS A 121 -5.65 -7.31 1.12
N PHE A 122 -5.39 -6.09 0.68
CA PHE A 122 -4.14 -5.42 0.99
C PHE A 122 -4.26 -4.64 2.31
N HIS A 123 -3.30 -4.87 3.19
CA HIS A 123 -3.22 -4.22 4.49
C HIS A 123 -1.92 -3.42 4.62
N VAL A 124 -2.03 -2.29 5.30
CA VAL A 124 -0.85 -1.58 5.85
C VAL A 124 -1.00 -1.51 7.36
N GLY A 125 -0.20 -2.31 8.07
CA GLY A 125 -0.10 -2.29 9.53
C GLY A 125 0.91 -1.23 9.97
N LEU A 126 0.46 -0.25 10.75
CA LEU A 126 1.31 0.73 11.43
C LEU A 126 1.62 0.23 12.84
N THR A 127 2.90 -0.02 13.11
CA THR A 127 3.37 -0.52 14.40
C THR A 127 4.40 0.43 15.01
N SER A 128 4.77 0.21 16.28
CA SER A 128 5.88 0.92 16.91
C SER A 128 7.24 0.66 16.23
N ALA A 129 7.39 -0.44 15.50
CA ALA A 129 8.61 -0.80 14.77
C ALA A 129 8.64 -0.26 13.33
N GLY A 130 7.54 0.31 12.85
CA GLY A 130 7.38 0.78 11.47
C GLY A 130 6.14 0.22 10.80
N ALA A 131 5.99 0.58 9.52
CA ALA A 131 4.88 0.11 8.69
C ALA A 131 5.20 -1.23 8.02
N VAL A 132 4.20 -2.09 7.91
CA VAL A 132 4.28 -3.40 7.26
C VAL A 132 3.13 -3.52 6.27
N ALA A 133 3.45 -3.88 5.04
CA ALA A 133 2.46 -4.19 4.01
C ALA A 133 2.31 -5.70 3.87
N TYR A 134 1.08 -6.20 3.78
CA TYR A 134 0.81 -7.62 3.60
C TYR A 134 -0.53 -7.84 2.91
N PHE A 135 -0.71 -9.04 2.36
CA PHE A 135 -1.99 -9.49 1.83
C PHE A 135 -2.60 -10.50 2.80
N ASP A 136 -3.90 -10.43 2.99
CA ASP A 136 -4.68 -11.42 3.72
C ASP A 136 -5.68 -12.07 2.75
N ASP A 137 -5.81 -13.39 2.78
CA ASP A 137 -6.70 -14.15 1.88
C ASP A 137 -8.15 -14.16 2.37
N HIS A 138 -8.45 -13.42 3.45
CA HIS A 138 -9.80 -13.22 3.94
C HIS A 138 -10.43 -11.97 3.31
N ARG A 139 -11.73 -12.05 3.06
CA ARG A 139 -12.53 -10.91 2.57
C ARG A 139 -12.31 -9.67 3.44
N CYS A 140 -12.21 -8.53 2.76
CA CYS A 140 -12.27 -7.19 3.34
C CYS A 140 -13.69 -7.00 3.86
N THR A 141 -13.94 -7.53 5.04
CA THR A 141 -15.20 -7.32 5.73
C THR A 141 -15.00 -6.06 6.57
N PRO A 142 -15.74 -4.97 6.27
CA PRO A 142 -15.84 -3.90 7.25
C PRO A 142 -16.45 -4.52 8.51
N THR A 143 -15.71 -4.51 9.62
CA THR A 143 -16.29 -4.95 10.90
C THR A 143 -17.47 -4.04 11.18
N PRO A 144 -18.72 -4.56 11.25
CA PRO A 144 -19.87 -3.74 11.58
C PRO A 144 -19.61 -3.09 12.95
N ALA A 145 -19.90 -1.80 13.03
CA ALA A 145 -19.79 -1.00 14.25
C ALA A 145 -20.68 -1.56 15.36
#